data_AF-A0A1A8HZG4-F1
#
_entry.id   AF-A0A1A8HZG4-F1
#
_cell.length_a   1.000
_cell.length_b   1.000
_cell.length_c   1.000
_cell.angle_alpha   90.00
_cell.angle_beta   90.00
_cell.angle_gamma   90.00
#
_symmetry.space_group_name_H-M   'P 1'
#
loop_
_entity.id
_entity.type
_entity.pdbx_description
1 polymer ?
#
loop_
_entity_poly.entity_id
_entity_poly.type
_entity_poly.pdbx_seq_one_letter_code
_entity_poly.pdbx_strand_id
1 'polypeptide(L)'
;MTSAPGLMGFWITALIILVATVEEAQMNKVKTPDILFPPACPKMTNLKNICELGQYRPRYPDKSLPLTGYSDLRRRANAINRLESWYDICCHEQNAPPDSQILCCAEQAWKQALSQFCVEEYSTMSAVYECCEYKNVARWTCFDSDLPNPDYDKKPDYIAPNMPREPGFTFDSDAC
;
A
#
# COMPACT_ATOMS: atom_id res chain seq x y z
N MET A 1 25.09 -62.48 -31.37
CA MET A 1 25.32 -61.02 -31.29
C MET A 1 23.99 -60.31 -31.48
N THR A 2 23.46 -59.67 -30.44
CA THR A 2 22.72 -58.40 -30.47
C THR A 2 22.26 -58.13 -29.03
N SER A 3 22.98 -57.23 -28.37
CA SER A 3 22.62 -56.65 -27.08
C SER A 3 21.48 -55.65 -27.28
N ALA A 4 20.38 -55.79 -26.54
CA ALA A 4 19.33 -54.76 -26.49
C ALA A 4 19.80 -53.60 -25.57
N PRO A 5 19.72 -52.33 -26.00
CA PRO A 5 20.06 -51.20 -25.17
C PRO A 5 18.93 -50.86 -24.19
N GLY A 6 19.31 -50.39 -23.00
CA GLY A 6 18.46 -50.25 -21.83
C GLY A 6 17.37 -49.18 -21.93
N LEU A 7 16.19 -49.55 -21.43
CA LEU A 7 15.01 -48.72 -21.18
C LEU A 7 15.12 -47.86 -19.90
N MET A 8 16.32 -47.50 -19.45
CA MET A 8 16.51 -46.68 -18.25
C MET A 8 16.65 -45.17 -18.52
N GLY A 9 16.62 -44.73 -19.78
CA GLY A 9 16.81 -43.31 -20.15
C GLY A 9 15.53 -42.45 -20.16
N PHE A 10 14.34 -43.05 -20.18
CA PHE A 10 13.08 -42.30 -20.37
C PHE A 10 12.41 -41.83 -19.09
N TRP A 11 12.71 -42.44 -17.94
CA TRP A 11 12.14 -42.02 -16.65
C TRP A 11 12.87 -40.82 -16.05
N ILE A 12 14.16 -40.66 -16.35
CA ILE A 12 15.00 -39.58 -15.81
C ILE A 12 14.65 -38.24 -16.46
N THR A 13 14.37 -38.22 -17.77
CA THR A 13 13.99 -36.97 -18.47
C THR A 13 12.62 -36.45 -18.06
N ALA A 14 11.64 -37.34 -17.85
CA ALA A 14 10.31 -36.96 -17.34
C ALA A 14 10.40 -36.36 -15.91
N LEU A 15 11.26 -36.92 -15.05
CA LEU A 15 11.49 -36.39 -13.70
C LEU A 15 12.17 -35.01 -13.73
N ILE A 16 13.16 -34.80 -14.61
CA ILE A 16 13.85 -33.50 -14.76
C ILE A 16 12.90 -32.42 -15.28
N ILE A 17 12.03 -32.73 -16.25
CA ILE A 17 11.01 -31.79 -16.75
C ILE A 17 10.00 -31.47 -15.64
N LEU A 18 9.59 -32.46 -14.84
CA LEU A 18 8.71 -32.23 -13.69
C LEU A 18 9.38 -31.37 -12.61
N VAL A 19 10.67 -31.59 -12.32
CA VAL A 19 11.44 -30.79 -11.34
C VAL A 19 11.63 -29.36 -11.85
N ALA A 20 12.00 -29.16 -13.13
CA ALA A 20 12.16 -27.83 -13.72
C ALA A 20 10.84 -27.03 -13.75
N THR A 21 9.72 -27.67 -14.09
CA THR A 21 8.39 -27.01 -14.05
C THR A 21 7.92 -26.69 -12.61
N VAL A 22 8.32 -27.50 -11.62
CA VAL A 22 8.05 -27.22 -10.20
C VAL A 22 8.92 -26.06 -9.68
N GLU A 23 10.20 -25.97 -10.08
CA GLU A 23 11.09 -24.85 -9.72
C GLU A 23 10.65 -23.53 -10.37
N GLU A 24 10.24 -23.53 -11.64
CA GLU A 24 9.68 -22.36 -12.32
C GLU A 24 8.35 -21.90 -11.71
N ALA A 25 7.49 -22.85 -11.29
CA ALA A 25 6.24 -22.54 -10.58
C ALA A 25 6.47 -21.98 -9.17
N GLN A 26 7.56 -22.38 -8.50
CA GLN A 26 7.98 -21.84 -7.20
C GLN A 26 8.60 -20.43 -7.33
N MET A 27 9.31 -20.14 -8.43
CA MET A 27 9.97 -18.85 -8.67
C MET A 27 9.02 -17.74 -9.15
N ASN A 28 7.77 -18.06 -9.50
CA ASN A 28 6.76 -17.07 -9.88
C ASN A 28 5.69 -16.81 -8.81
N LYS A 29 5.96 -17.21 -7.56
CA LYS A 29 5.16 -16.76 -6.42
C LYS A 29 5.52 -15.30 -6.12
N VAL A 30 4.81 -14.36 -6.76
CA VAL A 30 4.90 -12.93 -6.42
C VAL A 30 4.82 -12.80 -4.90
N LYS A 31 5.93 -12.41 -4.27
CA LYS A 31 5.97 -12.18 -2.83
C LYS A 31 5.01 -11.03 -2.56
N THR A 32 3.89 -11.34 -1.89
CA THR A 32 2.91 -10.34 -1.49
C THR A 32 3.61 -9.25 -0.66
N PRO A 33 3.55 -7.98 -1.07
CA PRO A 33 4.18 -6.90 -0.32
C PRO A 33 3.45 -6.70 1.01
N ASP A 34 4.21 -6.33 2.03
CA ASP A 34 3.65 -5.87 3.29
C ASP A 34 3.11 -4.44 3.11
N ILE A 35 1.81 -4.28 3.35
CA ILE A 35 1.13 -2.99 3.22
C ILE A 35 1.10 -2.34 4.60
N LEU A 36 1.81 -1.22 4.75
CA LEU A 36 1.86 -0.46 6.00
C LEU A 36 0.52 0.28 6.20
N PHE A 37 -0.50 -0.44 6.67
CA PHE A 37 -1.85 0.05 6.87
C PHE A 37 -2.39 -0.43 8.23
N PRO A 38 -3.06 0.43 9.02
CA PRO A 38 -3.44 1.80 8.70
C PRO A 38 -2.30 2.83 8.84
N PRO A 39 -2.34 3.95 8.11
CA PRO A 39 -1.41 5.06 8.30
C PRO A 39 -1.77 5.85 9.56
N ALA A 40 -0.76 6.34 10.28
CA ALA A 40 -0.96 7.16 11.48
C ALA A 40 -1.62 8.50 11.19
N CYS A 41 -2.45 9.00 12.11
CA CYS A 41 -2.99 10.35 12.00
C CYS A 41 -1.82 11.37 11.99
N PRO A 42 -1.83 12.35 11.08
CA PRO A 42 -0.88 13.45 11.10
C PRO A 42 -0.88 14.18 12.44
N LYS A 43 0.31 14.45 12.95
CA LYS A 43 0.59 15.16 14.21
C LYS A 43 1.82 16.02 14.00
N MET A 44 2.00 17.06 14.81
CA MET A 44 3.20 17.91 14.71
C MET A 44 4.51 17.13 14.82
N THR A 45 4.51 16.03 15.58
CA THR A 45 5.70 15.17 15.78
C THR A 45 6.10 14.36 14.54
N ASN A 46 5.15 14.00 13.66
CA ASN A 46 5.42 13.20 12.46
C ASN A 46 5.29 14.00 11.14
N LEU A 47 4.81 15.25 11.21
CA LEU A 47 4.59 16.13 10.05
C LEU A 47 5.85 16.31 9.19
N LYS A 48 7.01 16.47 9.84
CA LYS A 48 8.28 16.59 9.14
C LYS A 48 8.57 15.36 8.28
N ASN A 49 8.36 14.16 8.83
CA ASN A 49 8.60 12.91 8.10
C ASN A 49 7.57 12.68 6.99
N ILE A 50 6.30 13.09 7.21
CA ILE A 50 5.27 13.07 6.17
C ILE A 50 5.74 13.83 4.93
N CYS A 51 6.23 15.06 5.10
CA CYS A 51 6.64 15.92 4.00
C CYS A 51 8.03 15.62 3.44
N GLU A 52 9.04 15.43 4.29
CA GLU A 52 10.43 15.32 3.83
C GLU A 52 10.82 13.90 3.39
N LEU A 53 10.15 12.88 3.93
CA LEU A 53 10.52 11.49 3.68
C LEU A 53 9.59 10.76 2.70
N GLY A 54 8.58 11.43 2.12
CA GLY A 54 7.60 10.82 1.21
C GLY A 54 8.22 9.96 0.10
N GLN A 55 9.29 10.43 -0.54
CA GLN A 55 10.01 9.70 -1.60
C GLN A 55 10.69 8.40 -1.14
N TYR A 56 10.88 8.20 0.17
CA TYR A 56 11.51 7.03 0.77
C TYR A 56 10.51 6.09 1.45
N ARG A 57 9.20 6.35 1.32
CA ARG A 57 8.13 5.54 1.90
C ARG A 57 7.46 4.68 0.83
N PRO A 58 7.05 3.42 1.13
CA PRO A 58 6.53 2.50 0.13
C PRO A 58 5.38 3.07 -0.71
N ARG A 59 5.39 2.75 -2.01
CA ARG A 59 4.25 2.82 -2.94
C ARG A 59 3.98 1.44 -3.49
N TYR A 60 2.74 1.21 -3.86
CA TYR A 60 2.22 -0.10 -4.22
C TYR A 60 1.57 -0.07 -5.62
N PRO A 61 2.34 0.03 -6.72
CA PRO A 61 1.80 0.01 -8.07
C PRO A 61 1.15 -1.36 -8.38
N ASP A 62 0.19 -1.39 -9.30
CA ASP A 62 -0.58 -2.61 -9.61
C ASP A 62 0.28 -3.84 -9.94
N LYS A 63 1.41 -3.62 -10.62
CA LYS A 63 2.39 -4.66 -10.97
C LYS A 63 3.08 -5.30 -9.77
N SER A 64 3.07 -4.65 -8.61
CA SER A 64 3.64 -5.16 -7.36
C SER A 64 2.66 -5.98 -6.53
N LEU A 65 1.38 -5.99 -6.93
CA LEU A 65 0.30 -6.63 -6.19
C LEU A 65 -0.13 -7.92 -6.90
N PRO A 66 -0.45 -8.99 -6.16
CA PRO A 66 -1.03 -10.19 -6.76
C PRO A 66 -2.26 -9.88 -7.63
N LEU A 67 -2.41 -10.58 -8.76
CA LEU A 67 -3.48 -10.32 -9.72
C LEU A 67 -4.86 -10.79 -9.25
N THR A 68 -4.93 -11.89 -8.48
CA THR A 68 -6.20 -12.53 -8.08
C THR A 68 -6.18 -12.89 -6.60
N GLY A 69 -7.35 -12.85 -5.94
CA GLY A 69 -7.51 -13.33 -4.56
C GLY A 69 -7.03 -12.39 -3.44
N TYR A 70 -6.64 -11.14 -3.74
CA TYR A 70 -6.13 -10.17 -2.76
C TYR A 70 -6.76 -8.78 -2.93
N SER A 71 -8.08 -8.72 -3.09
CA SER A 71 -8.84 -7.47 -3.26
C SER A 71 -8.65 -6.51 -2.09
N ASP A 72 -8.62 -7.02 -0.87
CA ASP A 72 -8.52 -6.21 0.35
C ASP A 72 -7.13 -5.57 0.45
N LEU A 73 -6.09 -6.33 0.09
CA LEU A 73 -4.73 -5.85 0.03
C LEU A 73 -4.57 -4.74 -1.03
N ARG A 74 -5.22 -4.90 -2.19
CA ARG A 74 -5.25 -3.88 -3.24
C ARG A 74 -5.93 -2.59 -2.77
N ARG A 75 -7.05 -2.68 -2.04
CA ARG A 75 -7.72 -1.49 -1.49
C ARG A 75 -6.87 -0.78 -0.44
N ARG A 76 -6.20 -1.51 0.46
CA ARG A 76 -5.24 -0.91 1.41
C ARG A 76 -4.06 -0.25 0.70
N ALA A 77 -3.50 -0.91 -0.31
CA ALA A 77 -2.43 -0.38 -1.15
C ALA A 77 -2.85 0.92 -1.86
N ASN A 78 -4.05 0.94 -2.44
CA ASN A 78 -4.63 2.11 -3.09
C ASN A 78 -4.85 3.26 -2.09
N ALA A 79 -5.35 2.96 -0.90
CA ALA A 79 -5.54 3.95 0.16
C ALA A 79 -4.21 4.62 0.55
N ILE A 80 -3.12 3.85 0.66
CA ILE A 80 -1.78 4.41 0.92
C ILE A 80 -1.30 5.26 -0.27
N ASN A 81 -1.35 4.74 -1.50
CA ASN A 81 -0.90 5.51 -2.68
C ASN A 81 -1.65 6.85 -2.81
N ARG A 82 -2.97 6.84 -2.53
CA ARG A 82 -3.82 8.04 -2.49
C ARG A 82 -3.40 9.03 -1.43
N LEU A 83 -3.26 8.57 -0.19
CA LEU A 83 -2.84 9.43 0.91
C LEU A 83 -1.48 10.06 0.62
N GLU A 84 -0.55 9.28 0.11
CA GLU A 84 0.78 9.75 -0.26
C GLU A 84 0.78 10.79 -1.37
N SER A 85 -0.08 10.62 -2.39
CA SER A 85 -0.27 11.63 -3.42
C SER A 85 -0.90 12.91 -2.88
N TRP A 86 -1.74 12.84 -1.85
CA TRP A 86 -2.41 14.01 -1.27
C TRP A 86 -1.53 14.74 -0.25
N TYR A 87 -0.64 14.03 0.45
CA TYR A 87 0.41 14.68 1.24
C TYR A 87 1.35 15.51 0.38
N ASP A 88 1.68 15.08 -0.83
CA ASP A 88 2.47 15.88 -1.79
C ASP A 88 1.82 17.25 -2.06
N ILE A 89 0.49 17.28 -2.23
CA ILE A 89 -0.30 18.51 -2.39
C ILE A 89 -0.15 19.40 -1.14
N CYS A 90 -0.34 18.85 0.05
CA CYS A 90 -0.24 19.60 1.31
C CYS A 90 1.15 20.19 1.55
N CYS A 91 2.20 19.44 1.23
CA CYS A 91 3.59 19.79 1.55
C CYS A 91 4.26 20.68 0.51
N HIS A 92 3.83 20.64 -0.77
CA HIS A 92 4.58 21.26 -1.88
C HIS A 92 3.79 22.23 -2.76
N GLU A 93 2.45 22.21 -2.75
CA GLU A 93 1.66 23.06 -3.66
C GLU A 93 1.24 24.41 -3.07
N GLN A 94 1.47 24.59 -1.77
CA GLN A 94 1.17 25.83 -1.07
C GLN A 94 2.46 26.67 -0.96
N ASN A 95 2.38 27.98 -1.20
CA ASN A 95 3.51 28.92 -1.12
C ASN A 95 4.06 29.03 0.31
N ALA A 96 4.90 28.07 0.73
CA ALA A 96 5.51 27.99 2.07
C ALA A 96 4.51 28.26 3.23
N PRO A 97 3.42 27.48 3.34
CA PRO A 97 2.44 27.65 4.42
C PRO A 97 3.07 27.36 5.80
N PRO A 98 2.51 27.93 6.88
CA PRO A 98 2.92 27.56 8.23
C PRO A 98 2.58 26.10 8.53
N ASP A 99 3.36 25.44 9.40
CA ASP A 99 3.17 24.03 9.78
C ASP A 99 1.74 23.69 10.24
N SER A 100 1.03 24.65 10.84
CA SER A 100 -0.38 24.46 11.24
C SER A 100 -1.32 24.25 10.05
N GLN A 101 -1.10 24.96 8.94
CA GLN A 101 -1.87 24.81 7.70
C GLN A 101 -1.52 23.49 7.01
N ILE A 102 -0.23 23.12 7.00
CA ILE A 102 0.21 21.82 6.46
C ILE A 102 -0.41 20.67 7.27
N LEU A 103 -0.38 20.77 8.61
CA LEU A 103 -0.97 19.77 9.49
C LEU A 103 -2.47 19.61 9.25
N CYS A 104 -3.21 20.73 9.18
CA CYS A 104 -4.64 20.70 8.91
C CYS A 104 -4.94 20.07 7.54
N CYS A 105 -4.21 20.44 6.49
CA CYS A 105 -4.33 19.82 5.17
C CYS A 105 -4.07 18.31 5.21
N ALA A 106 -2.99 17.89 5.88
CA ALA A 106 -2.63 16.48 6.01
C ALA A 106 -3.71 15.70 6.77
N GLU A 107 -4.26 16.24 7.86
CA GLU A 107 -5.35 15.61 8.60
C GLU A 107 -6.62 15.45 7.73
N GLN A 108 -6.95 16.46 6.91
CA GLN A 108 -8.07 16.37 5.97
C GLN A 108 -7.81 15.28 4.92
N ALA A 109 -6.62 15.26 4.32
CA ALA A 109 -6.21 14.23 3.37
C ALA A 109 -6.30 12.83 3.98
N TRP A 110 -5.84 12.66 5.22
CA TRP A 110 -5.89 11.40 5.96
C TRP A 110 -7.33 10.93 6.20
N LYS A 111 -8.20 11.79 6.74
CA LYS A 111 -9.62 11.47 6.98
C LYS A 111 -10.34 11.13 5.68
N GLN A 112 -10.07 11.88 4.61
CA GLN A 112 -10.72 11.66 3.33
C GLN A 112 -10.23 10.38 2.65
N ALA A 113 -8.93 10.07 2.70
CA ALA A 113 -8.37 8.87 2.08
C ALA A 113 -8.93 7.61 2.74
N LEU A 114 -9.03 7.61 4.08
CA LEU A 114 -9.62 6.52 4.85
C LEU A 114 -11.14 6.44 4.70
N SER A 115 -11.83 7.58 4.53
CA SER A 115 -13.25 7.58 4.17
C SER A 115 -13.48 6.90 2.82
N GLN A 116 -12.67 7.25 1.82
CA GLN A 116 -12.73 6.65 0.49
C GLN A 116 -12.41 5.15 0.54
N PHE A 117 -11.40 4.74 1.31
CA PHE A 117 -11.13 3.32 1.58
C PHE A 117 -12.36 2.60 2.14
N CYS A 118 -13.06 3.17 3.11
CA CYS A 118 -14.27 2.56 3.65
C CYS A 118 -15.40 2.45 2.62
N VAL A 119 -15.57 3.45 1.74
CA VAL A 119 -16.52 3.36 0.62
C VAL A 119 -16.16 2.18 -0.29
N GLU A 120 -14.87 2.01 -0.60
CA GLU A 120 -14.39 0.88 -1.41
C GLU A 120 -14.60 -0.47 -0.70
N GLU A 121 -14.37 -0.58 0.61
CA GLU A 121 -14.65 -1.79 1.39
C GLU A 121 -16.13 -2.20 1.31
N TYR A 122 -17.04 -1.25 1.52
CA TYR A 122 -18.49 -1.48 1.42
C TYR A 122 -19.00 -1.75 0.00
N SER A 123 -18.19 -1.49 -1.03
CA SER A 123 -18.55 -1.78 -2.43
C SER A 123 -18.33 -3.23 -2.85
N THR A 124 -17.95 -4.10 -1.90
CA THR A 124 -17.62 -5.51 -2.14
C THR A 124 -18.46 -6.46 -1.28
N MET A 125 -18.44 -7.76 -1.60
CA MET A 125 -19.13 -8.79 -0.81
C MET A 125 -18.25 -9.39 0.30
N SER A 126 -17.03 -8.89 0.50
CA SER A 126 -16.15 -9.34 1.58
C SER A 126 -16.53 -8.69 2.91
N ALA A 127 -16.04 -9.25 4.01
CA ALA A 127 -16.05 -8.56 5.29
C ALA A 127 -15.31 -7.22 5.14
N VAL A 128 -15.86 -6.17 5.72
CA VAL A 128 -15.24 -4.85 5.71
C VAL A 128 -14.15 -4.75 6.77
N TYR A 129 -13.16 -3.91 6.54
CA TYR A 129 -12.18 -3.55 7.54
C TYR A 129 -12.88 -2.98 8.79
N GLU A 130 -12.59 -3.55 9.97
CA GLU A 130 -13.30 -3.27 11.23
C GLU A 130 -13.43 -1.76 11.51
N CYS A 131 -12.37 -0.96 11.27
CA CYS A 131 -12.44 0.47 11.53
C CYS A 131 -13.49 1.22 10.72
N CYS A 132 -13.93 0.67 9.58
CA CYS A 132 -14.98 1.26 8.76
C CYS A 132 -16.39 1.12 9.35
N GLU A 133 -16.59 0.19 10.29
CA GLU A 133 -17.85 0.01 11.01
C GLU A 133 -18.12 1.17 11.98
N TYR A 134 -17.06 1.80 12.51
CA TYR A 134 -17.17 2.96 13.37
C TYR A 134 -17.47 4.24 12.57
N LYS A 135 -17.97 5.27 13.28
CA LYS A 135 -18.33 6.58 12.72
C LYS A 135 -17.64 7.71 13.45
N ASN A 136 -17.49 8.85 12.78
CA ASN A 136 -16.95 10.10 13.34
C ASN A 136 -15.61 9.86 14.05
N VAL A 137 -15.45 10.40 15.26
CA VAL A 137 -14.21 10.30 16.06
C VAL A 137 -13.81 8.84 16.31
N ALA A 138 -14.76 7.94 16.59
CA ALA A 138 -14.44 6.52 16.87
C ALA A 138 -13.78 5.82 15.68
N ARG A 139 -14.16 6.19 14.44
CA ARG A 139 -13.50 5.71 13.22
C ARG A 139 -12.03 6.12 13.19
N TRP A 140 -11.76 7.40 13.45
CA TRP A 140 -10.41 7.94 13.42
C TRP A 140 -9.54 7.37 14.53
N THR A 141 -10.10 7.20 15.73
CA THR A 141 -9.41 6.52 16.84
C THR A 141 -9.05 5.08 16.49
N CYS A 142 -9.92 4.35 15.80
CA CYS A 142 -9.62 2.99 15.35
C CYS A 142 -8.48 2.95 14.31
N PHE A 143 -8.50 3.84 13.32
CA PHE A 143 -7.42 3.90 12.33
C PHE A 143 -6.07 4.37 12.92
N ASP A 144 -6.07 5.08 14.06
CA ASP A 144 -4.87 5.55 14.75
C ASP A 144 -4.45 4.67 15.95
N SER A 145 -4.92 3.42 16.05
CA SER A 145 -4.61 2.53 17.20
C SER A 145 -3.42 1.59 16.95
N ASP A 146 -3.49 0.77 15.90
CA ASP A 146 -2.51 -0.28 15.60
C ASP A 146 -1.66 0.11 14.40
N LEU A 147 -0.64 0.92 14.67
CA LEU A 147 0.14 1.62 13.65
C LEU A 147 1.42 0.86 13.26
N PRO A 148 1.52 0.32 12.03
CA PRO A 148 2.75 -0.32 11.55
C PRO A 148 3.90 0.67 11.30
N ASN A 149 3.60 1.97 11.14
CA ASN A 149 4.59 3.03 10.97
C ASN A 149 4.07 4.38 11.55
N PRO A 150 4.12 4.58 12.88
CA PRO A 150 3.53 5.73 13.56
C PRO A 150 4.20 7.07 13.21
N ASP A 151 5.50 7.05 12.95
CA ASP A 151 6.32 8.25 12.73
C ASP A 151 6.65 8.50 11.26
N TYR A 152 6.02 7.76 10.34
CA TYR A 152 6.29 7.88 8.90
C TYR A 152 7.77 7.70 8.57
N ASP A 153 8.41 6.71 9.20
CA ASP A 153 9.81 6.40 8.96
C ASP A 153 10.05 6.00 7.51
N LYS A 154 11.23 6.36 7.01
CA LYS A 154 11.71 5.92 5.70
C LYS A 154 11.98 4.42 5.70
N LYS A 155 11.78 3.78 4.55
CA LYS A 155 12.28 2.43 4.30
C LYS A 155 13.75 2.54 3.84
N PRO A 156 14.71 1.88 4.51
CA PRO A 156 16.10 1.86 4.07
C PRO A 156 16.23 1.33 2.64
N ASP A 157 17.13 1.95 1.87
CA ASP A 157 17.46 1.56 0.49
C ASP A 157 16.25 1.50 -0.45
N TYR A 158 15.24 2.35 -0.22
CA TYR A 158 14.03 2.42 -1.03
C TYR A 158 13.83 3.82 -1.61
N ILE A 159 13.46 3.87 -2.88
CA ILE A 159 12.98 5.07 -3.57
C ILE A 159 11.62 4.74 -4.16
N ALA A 160 10.62 5.59 -3.88
CA ALA A 160 9.28 5.46 -4.40
C ALA A 160 9.31 5.51 -5.94
N PRO A 161 8.64 4.58 -6.65
CA PRO A 161 8.42 4.73 -8.08
C PRO A 161 7.59 5.98 -8.34
N ASN A 162 7.70 6.53 -9.55
CA ASN A 162 6.77 7.55 -10.00
C ASN A 162 5.35 6.96 -10.03
N MET A 163 4.45 7.55 -9.26
CA MET A 163 3.03 7.19 -9.19
C MET A 163 2.20 8.33 -9.78
N PRO A 164 1.10 8.01 -10.49
CA PRO A 164 0.18 9.05 -10.95
C PRO A 164 -0.39 9.81 -9.75
N ARG A 165 -0.70 11.09 -9.97
CA ARG A 165 -1.42 11.90 -8.99
C ARG A 165 -2.83 11.36 -8.81
N GLU A 166 -3.25 11.20 -7.56
CA GLU A 166 -4.59 10.74 -7.21
C GLU A 166 -5.54 11.93 -7.12
N PRO A 167 -6.64 11.95 -7.92
CA PRO A 167 -7.58 13.05 -7.92
C PRO A 167 -8.48 13.02 -6.68
N GLY A 168 -9.29 14.06 -6.50
CA GLY A 168 -10.42 14.05 -5.56
C GLY A 168 -10.12 14.64 -4.18
N PHE A 169 -8.92 15.16 -3.94
CA PHE A 169 -8.62 15.95 -2.74
C PHE A 169 -8.46 17.43 -3.08
N THR A 170 -9.05 18.27 -2.24
CA THR A 170 -8.90 19.72 -2.31
C THR A 170 -8.87 20.21 -0.86
N PHE A 171 -7.81 20.94 -0.52
CA PHE A 171 -7.64 21.46 0.83
C PHE A 171 -8.66 22.57 1.12
N ASP A 172 -9.37 22.43 2.22
CA ASP A 172 -10.28 23.45 2.75
C ASP A 172 -9.62 24.15 3.96
N SER A 173 -9.01 25.31 3.72
CA SER A 173 -8.36 26.08 4.79
C SER A 173 -9.33 26.67 5.81
N ASP A 174 -10.62 26.78 5.48
CA ASP A 174 -11.65 27.35 6.36
C ASP A 174 -12.18 26.31 7.37
N ALA A 175 -11.88 25.04 7.14
CA ALA A 175 -12.16 23.92 8.06
C ALA A 175 -11.01 23.66 9.05
N CYS A 176 -10.06 24.58 9.13
CA CYS A 176 -9.02 24.70 10.16
C CYS A 176 -9.44 25.79 11.17
#